data_AF-A0A382V077-F1
#
_entry.id   AF-A0A382V077-F1
#
_cell.length_a   1.000
_cell.length_b   1.000
_cell.length_c   1.000
_cell.angle_alpha   90.00
_cell.angle_beta   90.00
_cell.angle_gamma   90.00
#
_symmetry.space_group_name_H-M   'P 1'
#
loop_
_entity.id
_entity.type
_entity.pdbx_description
1 polymer ?
#
loop_
_entity_poly.entity_id
_entity_poly.type
_entity_poly.pdbx_seq_one_letter_code
_entity_poly.pdbx_strand_id
1 'polypeptide(L)'
;MNSNLQKDRLMALEKFPDQNPNPVIRLSLDGKLLYYNPASKKIVKTWKIKVNDSIEEKIFSIVKKSKLKEQIKFEFTIESRIFSFQAFYIKKLMFFNIYGTDITALKTIDKFPDQNPNPVLRVTESGTLNYFNEAASIIVKYYKFKLNKEITDPLLSLVNKS
;
A
#
# COMPACT_ATOMS: atom_id res chain seq x y z
N MET A 1 45.33 13.58 2.21
CA MET A 1 44.19 14.33 1.63
C MET A 1 43.09 13.47 0.98
N ASN A 2 43.18 12.12 0.90
CA ASN A 2 42.22 11.29 0.16
C ASN A 2 41.12 10.58 0.98
N SER A 3 41.17 10.59 2.31
CA SER A 3 40.22 9.84 3.16
C SER A 3 38.86 10.54 3.32
N ASN A 4 38.84 11.87 3.44
CA ASN A 4 37.60 12.63 3.63
C ASN A 4 36.69 12.55 2.39
N LEU A 5 37.25 12.69 1.19
CA LEU A 5 36.47 12.61 -0.05
C LEU A 5 35.84 11.21 -0.28
N GLN A 6 36.53 10.13 0.12
CA GLN A 6 35.95 8.77 0.06
C GLN A 6 34.82 8.60 1.08
N LYS A 7 35.00 9.12 2.30
CA LYS A 7 33.97 9.11 3.34
C LYS A 7 32.74 9.91 2.93
N ASP A 8 32.93 11.09 2.35
CA ASP A 8 31.85 11.97 1.89
C ASP A 8 31.05 11.33 0.75
N ARG A 9 31.74 10.66 -0.19
CA ARG A 9 31.09 9.88 -1.26
C ARG A 9 30.27 8.70 -0.73
N LEU A 10 30.80 7.98 0.26
CA LEU A 10 30.08 6.87 0.89
C LEU A 10 28.82 7.38 1.63
N MET A 11 28.96 8.46 2.39
CA MET A 11 27.83 9.12 3.05
C MET A 11 26.78 9.61 2.05
N ALA A 12 27.20 10.19 0.91
CA ALA A 12 26.28 10.62 -0.13
C ALA A 12 25.49 9.45 -0.73
N LEU A 13 26.12 8.28 -0.93
CA LEU A 13 25.44 7.08 -1.43
C LEU A 13 24.46 6.49 -0.41
N GLU A 14 24.81 6.50 0.88
CA GLU A 14 23.92 6.05 1.95
C GLU A 14 22.73 6.99 2.12
N LYS A 15 22.94 8.30 1.99
CA LYS A 15 21.90 9.33 2.13
C LYS A 15 21.17 9.65 0.84
N PHE A 16 21.61 9.15 -0.32
CA PHE A 16 20.92 9.37 -1.59
C PHE A 16 19.40 9.09 -1.52
N PRO A 17 18.94 8.02 -0.82
CA PRO A 17 17.52 7.76 -0.67
C PRO A 17 16.78 8.71 0.28
N ASP A 18 17.47 9.61 1.00
CA ASP A 18 16.85 10.56 1.95
C ASP A 18 15.88 11.53 1.25
N GLN A 19 16.13 11.84 -0.02
CA GLN A 19 15.27 12.71 -0.84
C GLN A 19 14.13 11.95 -1.52
N ASN A 20 14.09 10.61 -1.41
CA ASN A 20 12.98 9.85 -1.97
C ASN A 20 11.73 10.08 -1.10
N PRO A 21 10.63 10.62 -1.65
CA PRO A 21 9.40 10.84 -0.88
C PRO A 21 8.75 9.51 -0.46
N ASN A 22 9.12 8.41 -1.11
CA ASN A 22 8.63 7.08 -0.79
C ASN A 22 9.54 6.37 0.23
N PRO A 23 8.98 5.50 1.08
CA PRO A 23 9.76 4.68 2.01
C PRO A 23 10.85 3.86 1.34
N VAL A 24 12.06 3.97 1.85
CA VAL A 24 13.21 3.10 1.54
C VAL A 24 13.76 2.52 2.83
N ILE A 25 13.93 1.19 2.87
CA ILE A 25 14.47 0.44 4.00
C ILE A 25 15.53 -0.54 3.47
N ARG A 26 16.64 -0.69 4.18
CA ARG A 26 17.69 -1.65 3.86
C ARG A 26 17.89 -2.64 5.00
N LEU A 27 17.91 -3.93 4.68
CA LEU A 27 18.15 -5.00 5.64
C LEU A 27 19.40 -5.81 5.28
N SER A 28 20.08 -6.32 6.29
CA SER A 28 21.17 -7.30 6.13
C SER A 28 20.65 -8.69 5.76
N LEU A 29 21.58 -9.63 5.51
CA LEU A 29 21.26 -11.04 5.25
C LEU A 29 20.60 -11.78 6.40
N ASP A 30 20.76 -11.28 7.64
CA ASP A 30 20.14 -11.78 8.88
C ASP A 30 18.93 -10.93 9.32
N GLY A 31 18.45 -10.03 8.48
CA GLY A 31 17.21 -9.26 8.73
C GLY A 31 17.37 -8.06 9.65
N LYS A 32 18.61 -7.63 9.93
CA LYS A 32 18.89 -6.41 10.69
C LYS A 32 18.65 -5.18 9.84
N LEU A 33 18.05 -4.16 10.44
CA LEU A 33 17.87 -2.86 9.82
C LEU A 33 19.21 -2.14 9.67
N LEU A 34 19.69 -1.96 8.44
CA LEU A 34 20.93 -1.25 8.15
C LEU A 34 20.72 0.25 7.91
N TYR A 35 19.60 0.60 7.29
CA TYR A 35 19.28 1.98 6.94
C TYR A 35 17.79 2.14 6.67
N TYR A 36 17.26 3.34 6.90
CA TYR A 36 15.94 3.75 6.44
C TYR A 36 15.94 5.26 6.15
N ASN A 37 15.20 5.67 5.13
CA ASN A 37 15.06 7.08 4.79
C ASN A 37 13.97 7.78 5.66
N PRO A 38 13.86 9.12 5.63
CA PRO A 38 12.86 9.84 6.42
C PRO A 38 11.41 9.40 6.21
N ALA A 39 11.03 9.02 4.98
CA ALA A 39 9.68 8.53 4.66
C ALA A 39 9.34 7.20 5.36
N SER A 40 10.35 6.39 5.71
CA SER A 40 10.20 5.11 6.41
C SER A 40 10.03 5.24 7.94
N LYS A 41 10.15 6.44 8.54
CA LYS A 41 10.13 6.64 10.00
C LYS A 41 8.93 5.98 10.69
N LYS A 42 7.72 6.15 10.14
CA LYS A 42 6.50 5.55 10.71
C LYS A 42 6.50 4.02 10.64
N ILE A 43 7.07 3.47 9.57
CA ILE A 43 7.18 2.02 9.33
C ILE A 43 8.10 1.40 10.38
N VAL A 44 9.29 1.95 10.52
CA VAL A 44 10.31 1.53 11.49
C VAL A 44 9.77 1.64 12.93
N LYS A 45 9.04 2.71 13.24
CA LYS A 45 8.35 2.86 14.54
C LYS A 45 7.28 1.79 14.77
N THR A 46 6.49 1.46 13.75
CA THR A 46 5.44 0.44 13.83
C THR A 46 6.03 -0.95 14.02
N TRP A 47 7.13 -1.26 13.34
CA TRP A 47 7.91 -2.49 13.54
C TRP A 47 8.70 -2.50 14.85
N LYS A 48 8.74 -1.38 15.59
CA LYS A 48 9.43 -1.22 16.88
C LYS A 48 10.92 -1.56 16.84
N ILE A 49 11.58 -1.21 15.75
CA ILE A 49 13.01 -1.46 15.52
C ILE A 49 13.79 -0.15 15.39
N LYS A 50 15.10 -0.23 15.60
CA LYS A 50 16.11 0.78 15.29
C LYS A 50 17.17 0.17 14.37
N VAL A 51 18.11 1.01 13.89
CA VAL A 51 19.26 0.51 13.15
C VAL A 51 20.00 -0.52 14.00
N ASN A 52 20.39 -1.62 13.37
CA ASN A 52 20.96 -2.85 13.93
C ASN A 52 20.00 -3.81 14.64
N ASP A 53 18.74 -3.44 14.85
CA ASP A 53 17.73 -4.38 15.34
C ASP A 53 17.23 -5.29 14.20
N SER A 54 16.89 -6.53 14.54
CA SER A 54 16.26 -7.46 13.59
C SER A 54 14.77 -7.19 13.47
N ILE A 55 14.26 -7.23 12.23
CA ILE A 55 12.81 -7.19 12.00
C ILE A 55 12.17 -8.52 12.42
N GLU A 56 10.85 -8.52 12.62
CA GLU A 56 10.12 -9.75 12.91
C GLU A 56 10.32 -10.82 11.84
N GLU A 57 10.57 -12.06 12.27
CA GLU A 57 10.88 -13.19 11.38
C GLU A 57 9.78 -13.42 10.33
N LYS A 58 8.51 -13.19 10.69
CA LYS A 58 7.38 -13.31 9.76
C LYS A 58 7.53 -12.38 8.55
N ILE A 59 8.00 -11.16 8.75
CA ILE A 59 8.24 -10.18 7.68
C ILE A 59 9.52 -10.55 6.94
N PHE A 60 10.58 -10.89 7.68
CA PHE A 60 11.87 -11.22 7.07
C PHE A 60 11.80 -12.46 6.16
N SER A 61 11.08 -13.48 6.56
CA SER A 61 10.81 -14.68 5.75
C SER A 61 10.15 -14.36 4.40
N ILE A 62 9.38 -13.26 4.29
CA ILE A 62 8.83 -12.79 3.01
C ILE A 62 9.93 -12.12 2.19
N VAL A 63 10.66 -11.18 2.80
CA VAL A 63 11.75 -10.42 2.15
C VAL A 63 12.83 -11.36 1.61
N LYS A 64 13.24 -12.36 2.39
CA LYS A 64 14.30 -13.33 2.04
C LYS A 64 13.99 -14.12 0.76
N LYS A 65 12.72 -14.28 0.38
CA LYS A 65 12.31 -14.92 -0.88
C LYS A 65 12.80 -14.14 -2.11
N SER A 66 13.09 -12.84 -1.99
CA SER A 66 13.71 -12.03 -3.05
C SER A 66 15.16 -12.42 -3.35
N LYS A 67 15.77 -13.33 -2.57
CA LYS A 67 17.06 -13.93 -2.92
C LYS A 67 16.92 -14.96 -4.06
N LEU A 68 15.75 -15.59 -4.17
CA LEU A 68 15.44 -16.61 -5.18
C LEU A 68 14.65 -16.03 -6.35
N LYS A 69 13.82 -15.01 -6.10
CA LYS A 69 13.07 -14.28 -7.12
C LYS A 69 13.69 -12.89 -7.27
N GLU A 70 13.84 -12.37 -8.49
CA GLU A 70 14.41 -11.04 -8.73
C GLU A 70 13.78 -9.93 -7.86
N GLN A 71 12.50 -10.10 -7.50
CA GLN A 71 11.79 -9.26 -6.53
C GLN A 71 10.67 -10.02 -5.83
N ILE A 72 10.23 -9.51 -4.68
CA ILE A 72 9.01 -9.93 -3.98
C ILE A 72 8.15 -8.73 -3.66
N LYS A 73 6.85 -8.84 -3.93
CA LYS A 73 5.84 -7.86 -3.52
C LYS A 73 5.04 -8.37 -2.32
N PHE A 74 4.74 -7.48 -1.40
CA PHE A 74 3.86 -7.75 -0.26
C PHE A 74 3.22 -6.45 0.20
N GLU A 75 2.12 -6.54 0.93
CA GLU A 75 1.44 -5.37 1.48
C GLU A 75 1.46 -5.40 2.99
N PHE A 76 1.46 -4.22 3.60
CA PHE A 76 1.36 -4.08 5.04
C PHE A 76 0.56 -2.82 5.39
N THR A 77 -0.34 -2.96 6.37
CA THR A 77 -1.05 -1.82 6.93
C THR A 77 -0.23 -1.21 8.05
N ILE A 78 -0.04 0.11 7.98
CA ILE A 78 0.74 0.90 8.93
C ILE A 78 -0.15 2.03 9.39
N GLU A 79 -0.58 1.97 10.65
CA GLU A 79 -1.66 2.82 11.18
C GLU A 79 -2.91 2.67 10.29
N SER A 80 -3.37 3.75 9.64
CA SER A 80 -4.52 3.77 8.73
C SER A 80 -4.14 3.74 7.25
N ARG A 81 -2.86 3.53 6.93
CA ARG A 81 -2.35 3.53 5.55
C ARG A 81 -1.97 2.14 5.10
N ILE A 82 -2.27 1.83 3.85
CA ILE A 82 -1.90 0.56 3.22
C ILE A 82 -0.71 0.82 2.31
N PHE A 83 0.39 0.11 2.55
CA PHE A 83 1.59 0.21 1.73
C PHE A 83 1.77 -1.05 0.90
N SER A 84 2.13 -0.86 -0.37
CA SER A 84 2.70 -1.91 -1.21
C SER A 84 4.22 -1.85 -1.11
N PHE A 85 4.84 -2.94 -0.67
CA PHE A 85 6.29 -3.08 -0.58
C PHE A 85 6.84 -3.95 -1.70
N GLN A 86 8.01 -3.57 -2.20
CA GLN A 86 8.81 -4.34 -3.12
C GLN A 86 10.20 -4.56 -2.53
N ALA A 87 10.57 -5.82 -2.34
CA ALA A 87 11.88 -6.22 -1.83
C ALA A 87 12.77 -6.76 -2.96
N PHE A 88 14.01 -6.31 -2.98
CA PHE A 88 15.05 -6.69 -3.94
C PHE A 88 16.31 -7.13 -3.19
N TYR A 89 16.88 -8.29 -3.58
CA TYR A 89 18.18 -8.72 -3.08
C TYR A 89 19.31 -8.17 -3.96
N ILE A 90 20.19 -7.35 -3.39
CA ILE A 90 21.34 -6.77 -4.10
C ILE A 90 22.54 -7.70 -3.95
N LYS A 91 22.66 -8.68 -4.85
CA LYS A 91 23.67 -9.76 -4.77
C LYS A 91 25.10 -9.27 -4.56
N LYS A 92 25.53 -8.22 -5.26
CA LYS A 92 26.90 -7.67 -5.17
C LYS A 92 27.23 -7.08 -3.81
N LEU A 93 26.22 -6.57 -3.09
CA LEU A 93 26.40 -5.85 -1.83
C LEU A 93 25.80 -6.60 -0.62
N MET A 94 25.21 -7.79 -0.86
CA MET A 94 24.70 -8.69 0.18
C MET A 94 23.70 -8.06 1.15
N PHE A 95 22.76 -7.26 0.64
CA PHE A 95 21.66 -6.72 1.42
C PHE A 95 20.35 -6.76 0.66
N PHE A 96 19.24 -6.54 1.36
CA PHE A 96 17.92 -6.34 0.77
C PHE A 96 17.57 -4.85 0.78
N ASN A 97 17.10 -4.32 -0.33
CA ASN A 97 16.38 -3.04 -0.35
C ASN A 97 14.88 -3.32 -0.40
N ILE A 98 14.12 -2.56 0.37
CA ILE A 98 12.68 -2.58 0.41
C ILE A 98 12.19 -1.18 0.07
N TYR A 99 11.35 -1.07 -0.94
CA TYR A 99 10.70 0.17 -1.36
C TYR A 99 9.21 0.08 -1.05
N GLY A 100 8.66 1.10 -0.39
CA GLY A 100 7.24 1.19 -0.10
C GLY A 100 6.55 2.22 -0.97
N THR A 101 5.30 1.96 -1.35
CA THR A 101 4.40 2.94 -1.98
C THR A 101 3.11 2.97 -1.18
N ASP A 102 2.67 4.16 -0.77
CA ASP A 102 1.35 4.31 -0.16
C ASP A 102 0.27 4.11 -1.24
N ILE A 103 -0.52 3.05 -1.07
CA ILE A 103 -1.61 2.68 -1.98
C ILE A 103 -2.99 2.86 -1.31
N THR A 104 -3.05 3.62 -0.21
CA THR A 104 -4.29 3.82 0.56
C THR A 104 -5.38 4.38 -0.34
N ALA A 105 -5.10 5.48 -1.06
CA ALA A 105 -6.08 6.10 -1.94
C ALA A 105 -6.60 5.12 -3.02
N LEU A 106 -5.69 4.35 -3.62
CA LEU A 106 -6.05 3.32 -4.62
C LEU A 106 -6.99 2.26 -4.03
N LYS A 107 -6.82 1.89 -2.75
CA LYS A 107 -7.63 0.87 -2.08
C LYS A 107 -8.88 1.41 -1.38
N THR A 108 -8.94 2.70 -1.10
CA THR A 108 -10.12 3.31 -0.47
C THR A 108 -11.17 3.71 -1.51
N ILE A 109 -10.80 4.00 -2.77
CA ILE A 109 -11.79 4.27 -3.84
C ILE A 109 -12.80 3.13 -3.99
N ASP A 110 -12.36 1.89 -3.83
CA ASP A 110 -13.24 0.71 -3.88
C ASP A 110 -14.10 0.54 -2.61
N LYS A 111 -13.63 1.03 -1.44
CA LYS A 111 -14.29 0.83 -0.13
C LYS A 111 -15.11 2.01 0.38
N PHE A 112 -14.93 3.21 -0.18
CA PHE A 112 -15.66 4.41 0.22
C PHE A 112 -17.18 4.21 0.35
N PRO A 113 -17.84 3.55 -0.60
CA PRO A 113 -19.28 3.34 -0.48
C PRO A 113 -19.65 2.23 0.53
N ASP A 114 -18.78 1.23 0.75
CA ASP A 114 -19.03 0.15 1.72
C ASP A 114 -18.99 0.64 3.18
N GLN A 115 -18.17 1.65 3.48
CA GLN A 115 -18.06 2.23 4.83
C GLN A 115 -19.09 3.33 5.12
N ASN A 116 -19.91 3.71 4.14
CA ASN A 116 -20.96 4.70 4.35
C ASN A 116 -22.12 4.05 5.11
N PRO A 117 -22.50 4.51 6.32
CA PRO A 117 -23.62 3.96 7.05
C PRO A 117 -24.97 4.23 6.37
N ASN A 118 -25.01 5.18 5.42
CA ASN A 118 -26.20 5.47 4.62
C ASN A 118 -26.26 4.58 3.36
N PRO A 119 -27.46 4.21 2.88
CA PRO A 119 -27.62 3.50 1.62
C PRO A 119 -26.95 4.21 0.44
N VAL A 120 -26.09 3.49 -0.29
CA VAL A 120 -25.46 3.96 -1.53
C VAL A 120 -25.78 2.98 -2.66
N LEU A 121 -26.35 3.51 -3.74
CA LEU A 121 -26.56 2.82 -5.02
C LEU A 121 -25.76 3.56 -6.08
N ARG A 122 -25.06 2.84 -6.96
CA ARG A 122 -24.40 3.42 -8.13
C ARG A 122 -24.99 2.83 -9.38
N VAL A 123 -25.39 3.70 -10.29
CA VAL A 123 -25.95 3.35 -11.60
C VAL A 123 -25.14 4.00 -12.70
N THR A 124 -25.15 3.41 -13.88
CA THR A 124 -24.66 4.06 -15.10
C THR A 124 -25.62 5.19 -15.52
N GLU A 125 -25.20 6.03 -16.48
CA GLU A 125 -26.10 7.03 -17.10
C GLU A 125 -27.36 6.39 -17.71
N SER A 126 -27.23 5.17 -18.22
CA SER A 126 -28.33 4.35 -18.72
C SER A 126 -29.16 3.65 -17.63
N GLY A 127 -29.01 4.03 -16.35
CA GLY A 127 -29.79 3.46 -15.25
C GLY A 127 -29.41 2.03 -14.85
N THR A 128 -28.28 1.48 -15.29
CA THR A 128 -27.86 0.11 -14.93
C THR A 128 -27.16 0.10 -13.57
N LEU A 129 -27.66 -0.69 -12.61
CA LEU A 129 -27.05 -0.85 -11.29
C LEU A 129 -25.68 -1.56 -11.40
N ASN A 130 -24.60 -0.86 -11.04
CA ASN A 130 -23.24 -1.42 -11.06
C ASN A 130 -22.68 -1.69 -9.66
N TYR A 131 -23.26 -1.10 -8.61
CA TYR A 131 -22.82 -1.31 -7.24
C TYR A 131 -23.91 -0.89 -6.22
N PHE A 132 -23.95 -1.55 -5.06
CA PHE A 132 -24.68 -1.10 -3.87
C PHE A 132 -23.96 -1.52 -2.59
N ASN A 133 -24.06 -0.73 -1.52
CA ASN A 133 -23.46 -1.07 -0.21
C ASN A 133 -24.41 -1.89 0.66
N GLU A 134 -23.92 -2.43 1.79
CA GLU A 134 -24.73 -3.25 2.69
C GLU A 134 -25.98 -2.52 3.20
N ALA A 135 -25.85 -1.23 3.55
CA ALA A 135 -26.96 -0.39 3.99
C ALA A 135 -28.08 -0.27 2.94
N ALA A 136 -27.75 -0.36 1.64
CA ALA A 136 -28.72 -0.35 0.54
C ALA A 136 -29.39 -1.70 0.27
N SER A 137 -29.01 -2.79 0.96
CA SER A 137 -29.56 -4.14 0.73
C SER A 137 -31.07 -4.21 0.89
N ILE A 138 -31.64 -3.44 1.83
CA ILE A 138 -33.10 -3.37 2.03
C ILE A 138 -33.77 -2.78 0.80
N ILE A 139 -33.22 -1.70 0.23
CA ILE A 139 -33.74 -1.05 -0.98
C ILE A 139 -33.64 -1.99 -2.18
N VAL A 140 -32.47 -2.60 -2.39
CA VAL A 140 -32.23 -3.56 -3.48
C VAL A 140 -33.19 -4.74 -3.40
N LYS A 141 -33.41 -5.30 -2.20
CA LYS A 141 -34.34 -6.41 -2.00
C LYS A 141 -35.79 -6.01 -2.23
N TYR A 142 -36.20 -4.85 -1.73
CA TYR A 142 -37.57 -4.34 -1.89
C TYR A 142 -37.93 -4.15 -3.37
N TYR A 143 -37.06 -3.50 -4.14
CA TYR A 143 -37.27 -3.28 -5.58
C TYR A 143 -36.79 -4.42 -6.49
N LYS A 144 -36.24 -5.50 -5.91
CA LYS A 144 -35.70 -6.66 -6.63
C LYS A 144 -34.63 -6.30 -7.68
N PHE A 145 -33.84 -5.26 -7.42
CA PHE A 145 -32.75 -4.86 -8.31
C PHE A 145 -31.67 -5.93 -8.37
N LYS A 146 -30.96 -5.96 -9.50
CA LYS A 146 -29.84 -6.88 -9.74
C LYS A 146 -28.68 -6.10 -10.32
N LEU A 147 -27.47 -6.48 -9.92
CA LEU A 147 -26.25 -5.96 -10.54
C LEU A 147 -26.28 -6.26 -12.04
N ASN A 148 -25.77 -5.30 -12.82
CA ASN A 148 -25.74 -5.33 -14.29
C ASN A 148 -27.13 -5.43 -14.94
N LYS A 149 -28.17 -4.96 -14.24
CA LYS A 149 -29.52 -4.78 -14.77
C LYS A 149 -29.98 -3.35 -14.55
N GLU A 150 -30.86 -2.89 -15.43
CA GLU A 150 -31.50 -1.60 -15.30
C GLU A 150 -32.35 -1.55 -14.02
N ILE A 151 -32.23 -0.46 -13.27
CA ILE A 151 -33.14 -0.19 -12.17
C ILE A 151 -34.50 0.22 -12.72
N THR A 152 -35.55 0.01 -11.94
CA THR A 152 -36.91 0.39 -12.32
C THR A 152 -37.37 1.64 -11.58
N ASP A 153 -38.51 2.19 -12.01
CA ASP A 153 -39.17 3.27 -11.30
C ASP A 153 -39.52 2.90 -9.85
N PRO A 154 -39.57 3.91 -8.93
CA PRO A 154 -39.46 5.35 -9.20
C PRO A 154 -38.01 5.87 -9.26
N LEU A 155 -37.02 5.04 -8.94
CA LEU A 155 -35.62 5.47 -8.80
C LEU A 155 -34.95 5.77 -10.14
N LEU A 156 -35.38 5.12 -11.23
CA LEU A 156 -34.90 5.41 -12.58
C LEU A 156 -35.13 6.87 -12.97
N SER A 157 -36.28 7.45 -12.58
CA SER A 157 -36.60 8.87 -12.82
C SER A 157 -35.67 9.90 -12.14
N LEU A 158 -34.81 9.46 -11.22
CA LEU A 158 -33.80 10.29 -10.55
C LEU A 158 -32.47 10.28 -11.29
N VAL A 159 -32.26 9.30 -12.16
CA VAL A 159 -31.10 9.18 -13.05
C VAL A 159 -31.41 10.05 -14.27
N ASN A 160 -30.60 11.08 -14.55
CA ASN A 160 -30.77 12.09 -15.61
C ASN A 160 -31.57 13.35 -15.27
N LYS A 161 -31.78 13.68 -13.99
CA LYS A 161 -32.20 15.03 -13.57
C LYS A 161 -31.00 15.91 -13.28
N SER A 162 -30.32 16.35 -14.34
CA SER A 162 -29.25 17.35 -14.29
C SER A 162 -29.21 18.13 -15.59
#